data_AF-A0A4R4PBZ3-F1
#
_entry.id   AF-A0A4R4PBZ3-F1
#
_cell.length_a   1.000
_cell.length_b   1.000
_cell.length_c   1.000
_cell.angle_alpha   90.00
_cell.angle_beta   90.00
_cell.angle_gamma   90.00
#
_symmetry.space_group_name_H-M   'P 1'
#
loop_
_entity.id
_entity.type
_entity.pdbx_description
1 polymer ?
#
loop_
_entity_poly.entity_id
_entity_poly.type
_entity_poly.pdbx_seq_one_letter_code
_entity_poly.pdbx_strand_id
1 'polypeptide(L)'
;MTAGRPDTVDQLVFRWDADNPTGSTGFGLVAWSGDRDRAERVQHAVGPRLQVAGEPAAPGLVRVLGRSGNSVLLGHRTPGLDPAGRPGTVCHALEGPAEHLTTAACLALHAWTWQRDPLPLDRVRGPLAAVPVTDLTAGREENLLRLTRASREPRVTGTLAAVVAEVLRNPNRRFALLDRSEGRDPFAVLWGLHGIFGELLAGQPLGWSFATHDTDDATRLRFVFLPDWPAHASADGSRVRLDPERRRGDLADELADRLTRWHLTPAEPGFDGKGTTVAAALRAASPPPGRRADDGWLLRSAERALGRDSRPGPRPGPGPREVPRRPADDELLRALGRRDTPAEDLPTLLAEADARLDGWPASRQERFCVLVLERRLFLAHLAAGEPDDRAAQVTRLYRRAVRRFASEPWAADRLRTLLPQLWLASDTSPAAREVLREILGDRPGLPEDVWVVLFRAATRPPSPTP
;
A
#
# COMPACT_ATOMS: atom_id res chain seq x y z
N MET A 1 17.70 -26.35 -10.83
CA MET A 1 18.25 -25.00 -10.55
C MET A 1 17.96 -24.11 -11.74
N THR A 2 16.81 -23.43 -11.73
CA THR A 2 16.50 -22.36 -12.68
C THR A 2 16.88 -21.05 -12.01
N ALA A 3 17.94 -20.40 -12.49
CA ALA A 3 18.31 -19.06 -12.04
C ALA A 3 17.10 -18.14 -12.23
N GLY A 4 16.57 -17.61 -11.12
CA GLY A 4 15.48 -16.64 -11.17
C GLY A 4 15.91 -15.46 -12.01
N ARG A 5 15.11 -15.10 -13.01
CA ARG A 5 15.32 -13.91 -13.82
C ARG A 5 15.41 -12.71 -12.86
N PRO A 6 16.41 -11.83 -12.99
CA PRO A 6 16.51 -10.65 -12.11
C PRO A 6 15.23 -9.82 -12.22
N ASP A 7 14.76 -9.29 -11.09
CA ASP A 7 13.61 -8.39 -11.04
C ASP A 7 13.94 -7.11 -11.81
N THR A 8 13.34 -6.97 -12.99
CA THR A 8 13.58 -5.85 -13.90
C THR A 8 12.27 -5.22 -14.35
N VAL A 9 12.30 -3.92 -14.62
CA VAL A 9 11.24 -3.22 -15.36
C VAL A 9 11.73 -2.84 -16.75
N ASP A 10 10.79 -2.67 -17.67
CA ASP A 10 11.09 -2.18 -19.00
C ASP A 10 11.21 -0.65 -19.00
N GLN A 11 12.07 -0.11 -19.86
CA GLN A 11 12.17 1.33 -20.09
C GLN A 11 11.89 1.67 -21.55
N LEU A 12 11.18 2.77 -21.74
CA LEU A 12 10.66 3.24 -23.02
C LEU A 12 10.92 4.73 -23.15
N VAL A 13 11.28 5.20 -24.35
CA VAL A 13 11.46 6.63 -24.62
C VAL A 13 10.49 7.04 -25.71
N PHE A 14 9.72 8.09 -25.44
CA PHE A 14 8.77 8.69 -26.37
C PHE A 14 9.14 10.14 -26.62
N ARG A 15 9.09 10.56 -27.88
CA ARG A 15 9.29 11.96 -28.29
C ARG A 15 8.73 12.19 -29.67
N TRP A 16 8.61 13.46 -30.07
CA TRP A 16 8.33 13.79 -31.46
C TRP A 16 9.55 13.46 -32.32
N ASP A 17 9.32 12.69 -33.37
CA ASP A 17 10.37 12.26 -34.28
C ASP A 17 9.82 12.10 -35.70
N ALA A 18 10.43 12.80 -36.65
CA ALA A 18 10.05 12.69 -38.07
C ALA A 18 10.53 11.36 -38.66
N ASP A 19 11.65 10.84 -38.16
CA ASP A 19 12.28 9.59 -38.59
C ASP A 19 12.01 8.48 -37.56
N ASN A 20 10.76 8.39 -37.11
CA ASN A 20 10.38 7.47 -36.05
C ASN A 20 10.59 6.00 -36.50
N PRO A 21 11.37 5.18 -35.75
CA PRO A 21 11.68 3.80 -36.12
C PRO A 21 10.47 2.85 -36.15
N THR A 22 9.34 3.26 -35.56
CA THR A 22 8.06 2.53 -35.60
C THR A 22 7.18 2.92 -36.79
N GLY A 23 7.61 3.87 -37.62
CA GLY A 23 6.88 4.33 -38.81
C GLY A 23 5.71 5.28 -38.50
N SER A 24 5.45 5.61 -37.23
CA SER A 24 4.47 6.64 -36.87
C SER A 24 5.04 8.04 -37.09
N THR A 25 4.39 8.88 -37.89
CA THR A 25 4.74 10.31 -37.92
C THR A 25 4.30 10.94 -36.60
N GLY A 26 5.28 11.33 -35.78
CA GLY A 26 5.02 12.17 -34.63
C GLY A 26 5.50 11.72 -33.27
N PHE A 27 4.72 12.05 -32.22
CA PHE A 27 5.04 11.72 -30.84
C PHE A 27 4.84 10.22 -30.67
N GLY A 28 5.94 9.49 -30.54
CA GLY A 28 5.91 8.04 -30.54
C GLY A 28 7.14 7.44 -29.91
N LEU A 29 7.15 6.10 -29.83
CA LEU A 29 8.22 5.31 -29.28
C LEU A 29 9.46 5.41 -30.16
N VAL A 30 10.58 5.81 -29.57
CA VAL A 30 11.87 5.89 -30.27
C VAL A 30 12.88 4.88 -29.76
N ALA A 31 12.80 4.48 -28.48
CA ALA A 31 13.69 3.50 -27.87
C ALA A 31 12.93 2.66 -26.83
N TRP A 32 13.30 1.38 -26.69
CA TRP A 32 12.58 0.43 -25.82
C TRP A 32 13.49 -0.69 -25.33
N SER A 33 13.28 -1.17 -24.11
CA SER A 33 13.78 -2.48 -23.69
C SER A 33 12.74 -3.58 -23.95
N GLY A 34 13.21 -4.82 -23.98
CA GLY A 34 12.32 -5.98 -24.09
C GLY A 34 11.69 -6.15 -25.48
N ASP A 35 10.44 -6.61 -25.50
CA ASP A 35 9.70 -6.97 -26.70
C ASP A 35 9.14 -5.72 -27.42
N ARG A 36 9.46 -5.58 -28.72
CA ARG A 36 9.05 -4.43 -29.54
C ARG A 36 7.53 -4.34 -29.67
N ASP A 37 6.86 -5.45 -29.98
CA ASP A 37 5.40 -5.45 -30.19
C ASP A 37 4.66 -5.04 -28.91
N ARG A 38 5.19 -5.41 -27.75
CA ARG A 38 4.68 -4.94 -26.45
C ARG A 38 4.86 -3.44 -26.29
N ALA A 39 6.03 -2.90 -26.61
CA ALA A 39 6.28 -1.46 -26.53
C ALA A 39 5.37 -0.65 -27.47
N GLU A 40 5.10 -1.15 -28.68
CA GLU A 40 4.16 -0.54 -29.62
C GLU A 40 2.71 -0.61 -29.12
N ARG A 41 2.29 -1.71 -28.48
CA ARG A 41 0.99 -1.80 -27.80
C ARG A 41 0.84 -0.76 -26.68
N VAL A 42 1.91 -0.52 -25.93
CA VAL A 42 1.95 0.52 -24.90
C VAL A 42 1.78 1.91 -25.52
N GLN A 43 2.51 2.21 -26.60
CA GLN A 43 2.35 3.47 -27.33
C GLN A 43 0.90 3.68 -27.75
N HIS A 44 0.27 2.67 -28.36
CA HIS A 44 -1.12 2.78 -28.81
C HIS A 44 -2.10 2.99 -27.66
N ALA A 45 -1.85 2.33 -26.51
CA ALA A 45 -2.76 2.38 -25.36
C ALA A 45 -2.64 3.67 -24.53
N VAL A 46 -1.44 4.24 -24.37
CA VAL A 46 -1.20 5.35 -23.44
C VAL A 46 -0.45 6.53 -24.04
N GLY A 47 0.04 6.45 -25.28
CA GLY A 47 0.83 7.50 -25.95
C GLY A 47 0.25 8.92 -25.81
N PRO A 48 -1.05 9.15 -26.08
CA PRO A 48 -1.67 10.46 -25.92
C PRO A 48 -1.61 11.04 -24.49
N ARG A 49 -1.43 10.21 -23.46
CA ARG A 49 -1.31 10.64 -22.05
C ARG A 49 0.14 10.95 -21.65
N LEU A 50 1.11 10.59 -22.48
CA LEU A 50 2.54 10.79 -22.22
C LEU A 50 3.04 12.12 -22.80
N GLN A 51 2.24 12.78 -23.64
CA GLN A 51 2.48 14.11 -24.13
C GLN A 51 1.83 15.14 -23.20
N VAL A 52 2.46 16.30 -23.00
CA VAL A 52 1.83 17.49 -22.44
C VAL A 52 1.66 18.50 -23.57
N ALA A 53 0.45 18.99 -23.79
CA ALA A 53 0.17 19.90 -24.90
C ALA A 53 0.40 21.36 -24.48
N GLY A 54 1.20 22.12 -25.23
CA GLY A 54 1.28 23.57 -25.06
C GLY A 54 2.11 24.05 -23.86
N GLU A 55 1.95 25.34 -23.57
CA GLU A 55 2.69 26.11 -22.57
C GLU A 55 1.80 26.42 -21.35
N PRO A 56 2.35 26.54 -20.12
CA PRO A 56 3.77 26.36 -19.78
C PRO A 56 4.12 24.87 -19.62
N ALA A 57 5.16 24.42 -20.33
CA ALA A 57 5.67 23.06 -20.20
C ALA A 57 6.59 22.96 -18.98
N ALA A 58 6.27 22.05 -18.04
CA ALA A 58 7.10 21.77 -16.87
C ALA A 58 7.40 20.28 -16.74
N PRO A 59 8.55 19.89 -16.16
CA PRO A 59 8.81 18.50 -15.82
C PRO A 59 7.74 17.91 -14.89
N GLY A 60 7.36 16.66 -15.10
CA GLY A 60 6.37 16.01 -14.26
C GLY A 60 6.28 14.51 -14.46
N LEU A 61 5.74 13.83 -13.45
CA LEU A 61 5.44 12.41 -13.53
C LEU A 61 4.00 12.18 -14.02
N VAL A 62 3.83 11.10 -14.78
CA VAL A 62 2.53 10.52 -15.12
C VAL A 62 2.53 9.04 -14.77
N ARG A 63 1.61 8.64 -13.89
CA ARG A 63 1.43 7.24 -13.48
C ARG A 63 0.11 6.72 -14.04
N VAL A 64 0.21 5.72 -14.90
CA VAL A 64 -0.93 5.05 -15.54
C VAL A 64 -1.01 3.61 -15.07
N LEU A 65 -2.22 3.16 -14.72
CA LEU A 65 -2.49 1.77 -14.40
C LEU A 65 -2.83 0.98 -15.67
N GLY A 66 -2.28 -0.23 -15.81
CA GLY A 66 -2.70 -1.19 -16.82
C GLY A 66 -4.16 -1.63 -16.64
N ARG A 67 -4.79 -2.16 -17.69
CA ARG A 67 -6.22 -2.53 -17.67
C ARG A 67 -6.58 -3.54 -16.58
N SER A 68 -5.67 -4.47 -16.25
CA SER A 68 -5.84 -5.49 -15.21
C SER A 68 -5.39 -5.02 -13.82
N GLY A 69 -4.79 -3.84 -13.69
CA GLY A 69 -4.20 -3.34 -12.44
C GLY A 69 -2.85 -3.97 -12.06
N ASN A 70 -2.41 -5.02 -12.76
CA ASN A 70 -1.17 -5.74 -12.43
C ASN A 70 0.10 -5.09 -13.00
N SER A 71 -0.05 -4.17 -13.94
CA SER A 71 1.07 -3.40 -14.51
C SER A 71 0.87 -1.91 -14.32
N VAL A 72 1.98 -1.19 -14.26
CA VAL A 72 2.04 0.26 -14.12
C VAL A 72 3.01 0.79 -15.15
N LEU A 73 2.65 1.93 -15.74
CA LEU A 73 3.57 2.76 -16.50
C LEU A 73 3.79 4.07 -15.77
N LEU A 74 5.04 4.40 -15.50
CA LEU A 74 5.48 5.66 -14.92
C LEU A 74 6.29 6.43 -15.96
N GLY A 75 5.72 7.50 -16.52
CA GLY A 75 6.42 8.42 -17.42
C GLY A 75 6.98 9.61 -16.67
N HIS A 76 8.23 9.96 -16.94
CA HIS A 76 8.83 11.25 -16.63
C HIS A 76 8.82 12.12 -17.88
N ARG A 77 7.93 13.11 -17.87
CA ARG A 77 7.72 14.05 -18.97
C ARG A 77 8.60 15.27 -18.70
N THR A 78 9.43 15.63 -19.67
CA THR A 78 10.24 16.85 -19.63
C THR A 78 9.94 17.68 -20.87
N PRO A 79 9.98 19.03 -20.76
CA PRO A 79 10.00 19.89 -21.93
C PRO A 79 11.17 19.50 -22.84
N GLY A 80 10.93 19.48 -24.14
CA GLY A 80 11.94 19.24 -25.15
C GLY A 80 11.63 20.01 -26.42
N LEU A 81 12.49 19.86 -27.41
CA LEU A 81 12.27 20.42 -28.74
C LEU A 81 12.05 19.29 -29.74
N ASP A 82 11.11 19.50 -30.65
CA ASP A 82 10.97 18.65 -31.82
C ASP A 82 12.12 18.92 -32.83
N PRO A 83 12.30 18.10 -33.88
CA PRO A 83 13.34 18.32 -34.89
C PRO A 83 13.22 19.65 -35.65
N ALA A 84 12.06 20.29 -35.63
CA ALA A 84 11.82 21.61 -36.21
C ALA A 84 12.06 22.76 -35.20
N GLY A 85 12.54 22.44 -33.98
CA GLY A 85 12.82 23.41 -32.92
C GLY A 85 11.57 23.92 -32.19
N ARG A 86 10.41 23.29 -32.37
CA ARG A 86 9.17 23.67 -31.67
C ARG A 86 9.12 23.03 -30.29
N PRO A 87 8.51 23.70 -29.29
CA PRO A 87 8.27 23.11 -27.98
C PRO A 87 7.51 21.79 -28.10
N GLY A 88 7.97 20.78 -27.37
CA GLY A 88 7.39 19.45 -27.34
C GLY A 88 7.63 18.75 -26.01
N THR A 89 7.21 17.49 -25.93
CA THR A 89 7.45 16.64 -24.77
C THR A 89 8.45 15.55 -25.14
N VAL A 90 9.37 15.27 -24.22
CA VAL A 90 10.14 14.03 -24.19
C VAL A 90 9.69 13.27 -22.96
N CYS A 91 9.37 11.99 -23.10
CA CYS A 91 8.91 11.15 -22.01
C CYS A 91 9.80 9.91 -21.88
N HIS A 92 10.50 9.80 -20.75
CA HIS A 92 11.16 8.56 -20.36
C HIS A 92 10.24 7.79 -19.44
N ALA A 93 9.79 6.62 -19.86
CA ALA A 93 8.84 5.80 -19.10
C ALA A 93 9.47 4.50 -18.60
N LEU A 94 8.96 4.04 -17.46
CA LEU A 94 9.21 2.74 -16.85
C LEU A 94 7.90 1.95 -16.87
N GLU A 95 7.94 0.71 -17.35
CA GLU A 95 6.79 -0.20 -17.38
C GLU A 95 7.11 -1.51 -16.65
N GLY A 96 6.27 -1.90 -15.70
CA GLY A 96 6.49 -3.14 -14.97
C GLY A 96 5.35 -3.52 -14.03
N PRO A 97 5.54 -4.61 -13.26
CA PRO A 97 4.59 -5.05 -12.25
C PRO A 97 4.25 -3.97 -11.23
N ALA A 98 2.98 -3.92 -10.80
CA ALA A 98 2.50 -2.95 -9.82
C ALA A 98 3.19 -3.06 -8.44
N GLU A 99 3.71 -4.24 -8.11
CA GLU A 99 4.50 -4.50 -6.90
C GLU A 99 5.88 -3.83 -6.91
N HIS A 100 6.49 -3.65 -8.08
CA HIS A 100 7.75 -2.92 -8.23
C HIS A 100 7.49 -1.42 -8.36
N LEU A 101 6.45 -1.04 -9.11
CA LEU A 101 6.04 0.35 -9.36
C LEU A 101 4.83 0.75 -8.50
N THR A 102 4.93 0.52 -7.18
CA THR A 102 3.95 1.00 -6.19
C THR A 102 3.82 2.52 -6.25
N THR A 103 2.70 3.09 -5.79
CA THR A 103 2.51 4.55 -5.74
C THR A 103 3.65 5.25 -5.00
N ALA A 104 4.07 4.70 -3.86
CA ALA A 104 5.20 5.21 -3.08
C ALA A 104 6.53 5.14 -3.85
N ALA A 105 6.80 4.02 -4.53
CA ALA A 105 8.00 3.89 -5.37
C ALA A 105 8.00 4.92 -6.51
N CYS A 106 6.86 5.09 -7.20
CA CYS A 106 6.75 6.08 -8.27
C CYS A 106 6.98 7.52 -7.77
N LEU A 107 6.41 7.90 -6.62
CA LEU A 107 6.63 9.23 -6.03
C LEU A 107 8.08 9.43 -5.56
N ALA A 108 8.74 8.38 -5.08
CA ALA A 108 10.16 8.44 -4.71
C ALA A 108 11.08 8.72 -5.92
N LEU A 109 10.62 8.43 -7.14
CA LEU A 109 11.33 8.69 -8.39
C LEU A 109 11.09 10.11 -8.93
N HIS A 110 10.47 11.03 -8.18
CA HIS A 110 10.17 12.40 -8.64
C HIS A 110 11.38 13.19 -9.15
N ALA A 111 12.58 12.94 -8.61
CA ALA A 111 13.81 13.59 -9.06
C ALA A 111 14.45 12.92 -10.28
N TRP A 112 13.96 11.73 -10.68
CA TRP A 112 14.46 10.91 -11.79
C TRP A 112 15.97 10.57 -11.76
N THR A 113 16.58 10.55 -10.57
CA THR A 113 18.03 10.35 -10.36
C THR A 113 18.47 8.89 -10.20
N TRP A 114 17.63 7.94 -10.61
CA TRP A 114 17.93 6.51 -10.47
C TRP A 114 18.94 6.01 -11.52
N GLN A 115 19.07 6.72 -12.64
CA GLN A 115 20.10 6.45 -13.64
C GLN A 115 21.43 7.04 -13.20
N ARG A 116 22.45 6.19 -13.08
CA ARG A 116 23.84 6.65 -12.86
C ARG A 116 24.37 7.42 -14.08
N ASP A 117 24.11 6.89 -15.27
CA ASP A 117 24.47 7.49 -16.56
C ASP A 117 23.18 7.80 -17.33
N PRO A 118 22.69 9.05 -17.29
CA PRO A 118 21.43 9.42 -17.94
C PRO A 118 21.46 9.17 -19.45
N LEU A 119 20.38 8.61 -19.98
CA LEU A 119 20.22 8.43 -21.42
C LEU A 119 20.18 9.77 -22.16
N PRO A 120 20.81 9.89 -23.35
CA PRO A 120 20.67 11.07 -24.21
C PRO A 120 19.30 11.05 -24.88
N LEU A 121 18.27 11.51 -24.16
CA LEU A 121 16.86 11.40 -24.58
C LEU A 121 16.55 12.11 -25.92
N ASP A 122 17.39 13.06 -26.33
CA ASP A 122 17.32 13.78 -27.61
C ASP A 122 17.85 12.97 -28.81
N ARG A 123 18.52 11.83 -28.58
CA ARG A 123 19.19 11.06 -29.65
C ARG A 123 18.96 9.56 -29.57
N VAL A 124 18.66 9.04 -28.38
CA VAL A 124 18.50 7.61 -28.15
C VAL A 124 17.44 7.00 -29.07
N ARG A 125 17.77 5.86 -29.69
CA ARG A 125 16.92 5.11 -30.61
C ARG A 125 17.14 3.61 -30.46
N GLY A 126 16.07 2.83 -30.68
CA GLY A 126 16.14 1.38 -30.77
C GLY A 126 16.24 0.67 -29.41
N PRO A 127 16.82 -0.54 -29.38
CA PRO A 127 16.84 -1.38 -28.20
C PRO A 127 17.60 -0.76 -27.01
N LEU A 128 17.06 -0.93 -25.81
CA LEU A 128 17.63 -0.54 -24.51
C LEU A 128 17.76 -1.76 -23.59
N ALA A 129 18.64 -1.66 -22.59
CA ALA A 129 18.68 -2.62 -21.50
C ALA A 129 17.46 -2.44 -20.58
N ALA A 130 16.92 -3.53 -20.04
CA ALA A 130 15.93 -3.46 -18.97
C ALA A 130 16.57 -2.90 -17.68
N VAL A 131 15.76 -2.27 -16.83
CA VAL A 131 16.22 -1.59 -15.61
C VAL A 131 16.07 -2.52 -14.41
N PRO A 132 17.15 -2.84 -13.67
CA PRO A 132 17.05 -3.56 -12.40
C PRO A 132 16.21 -2.80 -11.37
N VAL A 133 15.32 -3.49 -10.66
CA VAL A 133 14.50 -2.88 -9.61
C VAL A 133 15.37 -2.28 -8.49
N THR A 134 16.55 -2.87 -8.24
CA THR A 134 17.52 -2.36 -7.26
C THR A 134 17.93 -0.91 -7.54
N ASP A 135 18.09 -0.55 -8.82
CA ASP A 135 18.50 0.80 -9.22
C ASP A 135 17.39 1.82 -8.95
N LEU A 136 16.13 1.41 -9.15
CA LEU A 136 14.96 2.24 -8.85
C LEU A 136 14.73 2.44 -7.34
N THR A 137 15.20 1.50 -6.52
CA THR A 137 15.08 1.60 -5.07
C THR A 137 16.24 2.38 -4.41
N ALA A 138 17.30 2.65 -5.15
CA ALA A 138 18.43 3.44 -4.67
C ALA A 138 17.96 4.87 -4.31
N GLY A 139 18.23 5.30 -3.07
CA GLY A 139 17.83 6.64 -2.58
C GLY A 139 16.33 6.81 -2.31
N ARG A 140 15.51 5.76 -2.42
CA ARG A 140 14.06 5.82 -2.20
C ARG A 140 13.70 6.44 -0.85
N GLU A 141 14.32 5.98 0.22
CA GLU A 141 14.01 6.47 1.59
C GLU A 141 14.33 7.96 1.73
N GLU A 142 15.47 8.40 1.21
CA GLU A 142 15.86 9.81 1.23
C GLU A 142 14.87 10.68 0.45
N ASN A 143 14.47 10.26 -0.74
CA ASN A 143 13.50 10.99 -1.56
C ASN A 143 12.12 11.04 -0.90
N LEU A 144 11.66 9.97 -0.26
CA LEU A 144 10.40 9.98 0.49
C LEU A 144 10.48 10.86 1.75
N LEU A 145 11.64 10.91 2.41
CA LEU A 145 11.88 11.84 3.53
C LEU A 145 11.84 13.30 3.06
N ARG A 146 12.40 13.61 1.88
CA ARG A 146 12.28 14.96 1.27
C ARG A 146 10.82 15.32 1.02
N LEU A 147 10.02 14.43 0.42
CA LEU A 147 8.59 14.66 0.22
C LEU A 147 7.82 14.82 1.55
N THR A 148 8.19 14.06 2.59
CA THR A 148 7.59 14.18 3.93
C THR A 148 7.91 15.52 4.59
N ARG A 149 9.10 16.08 4.35
CA ARG A 149 9.45 17.43 4.82
C ARG A 149 8.67 18.49 4.05
N ALA A 150 8.65 18.39 2.71
CA ALA A 150 7.92 19.31 1.85
C ALA A 150 6.40 19.30 2.14
N SER A 151 5.82 18.15 2.52
CA SER A 151 4.40 18.07 2.87
C SER A 151 4.01 18.84 4.13
N ARG A 152 4.99 19.29 4.93
CA ARG A 152 4.78 20.13 6.12
C ARG A 152 4.88 21.62 5.82
N GLU A 153 5.24 22.01 4.61
CA GLU A 153 5.24 23.42 4.23
C GLU A 153 3.81 23.97 4.27
N PRO A 154 3.57 25.20 4.76
CA PRO A 154 2.21 25.72 4.96
C PRO A 154 1.36 25.70 3.68
N ARG A 155 1.96 26.06 2.55
CA ARG A 155 1.31 26.04 1.23
C ARG A 155 0.88 24.62 0.84
N VAL A 156 1.80 23.65 0.93
CA VAL A 156 1.52 22.24 0.61
C VAL A 156 0.50 21.65 1.57
N THR A 157 0.56 21.99 2.85
CA THR A 157 -0.39 21.55 3.87
C THR A 157 -1.80 22.06 3.58
N GLY A 158 -1.93 23.34 3.22
CA GLY A 158 -3.21 23.94 2.82
C GLY A 158 -3.79 23.26 1.57
N THR A 159 -2.96 23.04 0.55
CA THR A 159 -3.36 22.30 -0.65
C THR A 159 -3.78 20.88 -0.31
N LEU A 160 -2.99 20.14 0.46
CA LEU A 160 -3.31 18.79 0.90
C LEU A 160 -4.65 18.74 1.64
N ALA A 161 -4.92 19.66 2.56
CA ALA A 161 -6.20 19.71 3.26
C ALA A 161 -7.39 19.96 2.31
N ALA A 162 -7.26 20.88 1.35
CA ALA A 162 -8.30 21.11 0.35
C ALA A 162 -8.57 19.86 -0.51
N VAL A 163 -7.51 19.14 -0.92
CA VAL A 163 -7.63 17.89 -1.69
C VAL A 163 -8.25 16.78 -0.86
N VAL A 164 -7.84 16.64 0.41
CA VAL A 164 -8.43 15.68 1.34
C VAL A 164 -9.92 15.94 1.48
N ALA A 165 -10.35 17.19 1.66
CA ALA A 165 -11.76 17.54 1.77
C ALA A 165 -12.56 17.12 0.52
N GLU A 166 -12.07 17.39 -0.67
CA GLU A 166 -12.74 16.96 -1.91
C GLU A 166 -12.75 15.44 -2.09
N VAL A 167 -11.70 14.73 -1.67
CA VAL A 167 -11.68 13.26 -1.68
C VAL A 167 -12.68 12.69 -0.66
N LEU A 168 -12.84 13.31 0.51
CA LEU A 168 -13.87 12.92 1.49
C LEU A 168 -15.28 13.06 0.92
N ARG A 169 -15.55 14.12 0.15
CA ARG A 169 -16.83 14.39 -0.49
C ARG A 169 -17.10 13.46 -1.69
N ASN A 170 -16.06 13.16 -2.46
CA ASN A 170 -16.18 12.55 -3.79
C ASN A 170 -15.20 11.37 -3.99
N PRO A 171 -15.17 10.35 -3.10
CA PRO A 171 -14.13 9.33 -3.06
C PRO A 171 -14.02 8.46 -4.32
N ASN A 172 -15.04 8.46 -5.17
CA ASN A 172 -15.11 7.65 -6.38
C ASN A 172 -14.92 8.48 -7.68
N ARG A 173 -14.59 9.76 -7.57
CA ARG A 173 -14.46 10.69 -8.71
C ARG A 173 -13.01 10.93 -9.10
N ARG A 174 -12.82 11.60 -10.25
CA ARG A 174 -11.54 12.12 -10.72
C ARG A 174 -11.40 13.60 -10.35
N PHE A 175 -10.18 14.06 -10.19
CA PHE A 175 -9.86 15.40 -9.71
C PHE A 175 -8.90 16.09 -10.68
N ALA A 176 -9.25 17.31 -11.09
CA ALA A 176 -8.32 18.27 -11.65
C ALA A 176 -8.04 19.35 -10.61
N LEU A 177 -6.77 19.59 -10.33
CA LEU A 177 -6.29 20.44 -9.26
C LEU A 177 -5.52 21.59 -9.86
N LEU A 178 -5.86 22.81 -9.49
CA LEU A 178 -5.05 23.96 -9.86
C LEU A 178 -3.74 23.95 -9.07
N ASP A 179 -2.61 24.04 -9.78
CA ASP A 179 -1.27 24.08 -9.24
C ASP A 179 -0.54 25.35 -9.67
N ARG A 180 -0.41 26.29 -8.75
CA ARG A 180 0.35 27.53 -8.99
C ARG A 180 1.83 27.40 -8.60
N SER A 181 2.31 26.18 -8.33
CA SER A 181 3.69 25.95 -7.85
C SER A 181 4.66 25.64 -8.97
N GLU A 182 4.18 25.62 -10.21
CA GLU A 182 4.95 25.24 -11.41
C GLU A 182 5.43 23.78 -11.35
N GLY A 183 4.58 22.86 -10.84
CA GLY A 183 4.87 21.43 -10.77
C GLY A 183 5.69 20.99 -9.56
N ARG A 184 6.00 21.88 -8.60
CA ARG A 184 6.83 21.55 -7.42
C ARG A 184 6.04 20.86 -6.30
N ASP A 185 4.94 21.46 -5.86
CA ASP A 185 4.12 20.99 -4.75
C ASP A 185 3.38 19.66 -5.00
N PRO A 186 2.92 19.33 -6.23
CA PRO A 186 2.10 18.14 -6.49
C PRO A 186 2.68 16.82 -5.96
N PHE A 187 4.01 16.64 -5.97
CA PHE A 187 4.65 15.44 -5.45
C PHE A 187 4.42 15.26 -3.94
N ALA A 188 4.61 16.35 -3.17
CA ALA A 188 4.44 16.34 -1.73
C ALA A 188 2.95 16.25 -1.33
N VAL A 189 2.06 16.89 -2.09
CA VAL A 189 0.60 16.74 -1.93
C VAL A 189 0.18 15.30 -2.17
N LEU A 190 0.60 14.68 -3.27
CA LEU A 190 0.28 13.28 -3.57
C LEU A 190 0.87 12.32 -2.54
N TRP A 191 2.06 12.60 -2.02
CA TRP A 191 2.67 11.80 -0.95
C TRP A 191 1.86 11.85 0.34
N GLY A 192 1.48 13.05 0.80
CA GLY A 192 0.61 13.20 1.97
C GLY A 192 -0.76 12.57 1.77
N LEU A 193 -1.36 12.75 0.59
CA LEU A 193 -2.64 12.13 0.25
C LEU A 193 -2.56 10.60 0.24
N HIS A 194 -1.46 10.05 -0.28
CA HIS A 194 -1.17 8.62 -0.23
C HIS A 194 -0.94 8.14 1.21
N GLY A 195 -0.30 8.94 2.05
CA GLY A 195 -0.15 8.66 3.48
C GLY A 195 -1.46 8.60 4.25
N ILE A 196 -2.49 9.34 3.82
CA ILE A 196 -3.83 9.36 4.43
C ILE A 196 -4.73 8.25 3.85
N PHE A 197 -4.78 8.09 2.52
CA PHE A 197 -5.77 7.25 1.85
C PHE A 197 -5.19 6.11 0.99
N GLY A 198 -3.87 5.90 0.98
CA GLY A 198 -3.16 4.99 0.06
C GLY A 198 -3.87 3.67 -0.20
N GLU A 199 -4.04 2.85 0.84
CA GLU A 199 -4.69 1.54 0.70
C GLU A 199 -6.19 1.61 0.41
N LEU A 200 -6.87 2.63 0.94
CA LEU A 200 -8.31 2.82 0.73
C LEU A 200 -8.64 3.11 -0.73
N LEU A 201 -7.79 3.90 -1.40
CA LEU A 201 -7.97 4.27 -2.79
C LEU A 201 -7.35 3.28 -3.77
N ALA A 202 -6.32 2.53 -3.36
CA ALA A 202 -5.73 1.48 -4.17
C ALA A 202 -6.75 0.38 -4.53
N GLY A 203 -7.66 0.05 -3.61
CA GLY A 203 -8.73 -0.93 -3.82
C GLY A 203 -9.96 -0.41 -4.61
N GLN A 204 -9.92 0.80 -5.16
CA GLN A 204 -11.01 1.39 -5.94
C GLN A 204 -10.76 1.27 -7.45
N PRO A 205 -11.80 1.28 -8.31
CA PRO A 205 -11.64 1.13 -9.76
C PRO A 205 -10.70 2.14 -10.43
N LEU A 206 -10.63 3.38 -9.91
CA LEU A 206 -9.74 4.42 -10.43
C LEU A 206 -8.27 4.28 -9.95
N GLY A 207 -8.07 3.52 -8.86
CA GLY A 207 -6.77 3.29 -8.22
C GLY A 207 -5.98 4.57 -7.94
N TRP A 208 -4.64 4.47 -8.01
CA TRP A 208 -3.70 5.58 -7.90
C TRP A 208 -3.12 6.00 -9.26
N SER A 209 -3.94 6.52 -10.15
CA SER A 209 -3.46 7.13 -11.40
C SER A 209 -3.30 8.64 -11.24
N PHE A 210 -2.18 9.22 -11.67
CA PHE A 210 -1.94 10.65 -11.50
C PHE A 210 -1.03 11.26 -12.56
N ALA A 211 -1.13 12.58 -12.72
CA ALA A 211 -0.20 13.43 -13.46
C ALA A 211 0.15 14.65 -12.57
N THR A 212 1.43 14.87 -12.29
CA THR A 212 1.88 15.98 -11.41
C THR A 212 1.97 17.33 -12.12
N HIS A 213 1.90 17.33 -13.44
CA HIS A 213 1.78 18.52 -14.29
C HIS A 213 1.07 18.11 -15.56
N ASP A 214 0.06 18.84 -15.98
CA ASP A 214 -0.63 18.66 -17.25
C ASP A 214 -1.25 19.99 -17.68
N THR A 215 -1.71 20.08 -18.92
CA THR A 215 -2.33 21.29 -19.47
C THR A 215 -3.76 21.05 -19.93
N ASP A 216 -4.22 19.80 -19.88
CA ASP A 216 -5.56 19.36 -20.21
C ASP A 216 -6.12 18.49 -19.08
N ASP A 217 -7.42 18.63 -18.81
CA ASP A 217 -8.15 17.84 -17.82
C ASP A 217 -8.93 16.65 -18.41
N ALA A 218 -8.84 16.42 -19.73
CA ALA A 218 -9.43 15.28 -20.42
C ALA A 218 -8.71 13.94 -20.15
N THR A 219 -7.49 13.95 -19.60
CA THR A 219 -6.73 12.73 -19.27
C THR A 219 -7.52 11.87 -18.29
N ARG A 220 -7.69 10.57 -18.56
CA ARG A 220 -8.45 9.63 -17.70
C ARG A 220 -7.66 9.18 -16.46
N LEU A 221 -7.02 10.12 -15.77
CA LEU A 221 -6.28 9.92 -14.53
C LEU A 221 -7.10 10.41 -13.35
N ARG A 222 -6.91 9.78 -12.19
CA ARG A 222 -7.61 10.14 -10.97
C ARG A 222 -7.22 11.51 -10.45
N PHE A 223 -5.94 11.84 -10.43
CA PHE A 223 -5.44 13.15 -10.01
C PHE A 223 -4.65 13.80 -11.14
N VAL A 224 -5.01 15.00 -11.54
CA VAL A 224 -4.28 15.78 -12.55
C VAL A 224 -4.05 17.17 -12.01
N PHE A 225 -2.81 17.64 -11.99
CA PHE A 225 -2.45 18.99 -11.57
C PHE A 225 -2.24 19.86 -12.81
N LEU A 226 -2.83 21.05 -12.82
CA LEU A 226 -2.89 21.96 -13.97
C LEU A 226 -2.39 23.34 -13.57
N PRO A 227 -1.58 24.04 -14.38
CA PRO A 227 -1.15 25.40 -14.08
C PRO A 227 -2.33 26.39 -14.12
N ASP A 228 -3.25 26.16 -15.06
CA ASP A 228 -4.43 26.97 -15.31
C ASP A 228 -5.61 26.09 -15.76
N TRP A 229 -6.83 26.63 -15.67
CA TRP A 229 -7.99 25.93 -16.21
C TRP A 229 -7.98 25.92 -17.74
N PRO A 230 -8.17 24.76 -18.38
CA PRO A 230 -8.24 24.69 -19.84
C PRO A 230 -9.37 25.57 -20.38
N ALA A 231 -9.11 26.27 -21.50
CA ALA A 231 -10.07 27.18 -22.14
C ALA A 231 -11.39 26.48 -22.54
N HIS A 232 -11.31 25.19 -22.87
CA HIS A 232 -12.47 24.34 -23.11
C HIS A 232 -12.57 23.34 -21.98
N ALA A 233 -13.66 23.40 -21.22
CA ALA A 233 -13.86 22.41 -20.19
C ALA A 233 -14.04 21.03 -20.81
N SER A 234 -13.37 20.02 -20.26
CA SER A 234 -13.67 18.63 -20.62
C SER A 234 -15.17 18.41 -20.46
N ALA A 235 -15.82 17.91 -21.52
CA ALA A 235 -17.25 17.58 -21.53
C ALA A 235 -17.59 16.43 -20.53
N ASP A 236 -16.58 15.82 -19.91
CA ASP A 236 -16.72 14.78 -18.91
C ASP A 236 -17.10 15.39 -17.54
N GLY A 237 -18.41 15.55 -17.31
CA GLY A 237 -19.00 15.99 -16.03
C GLY A 237 -18.72 15.05 -14.84
N SER A 238 -17.89 14.01 -15.00
CA SER A 238 -17.45 13.12 -13.92
C SER A 238 -16.25 13.64 -13.10
N ARG A 239 -15.64 14.76 -13.51
CA ARG A 239 -14.45 15.34 -12.86
C ARG A 239 -14.80 16.46 -11.88
N VAL A 240 -14.14 16.46 -10.73
CA VAL A 240 -14.18 17.54 -9.74
C VAL A 240 -13.00 18.48 -10.02
N ARG A 241 -13.29 19.74 -10.31
CA ARG A 241 -12.29 20.81 -10.43
C ARG A 241 -12.10 21.47 -9.07
N LEU A 242 -10.87 21.49 -8.59
CA LEU A 242 -10.50 22.02 -7.29
C LEU A 242 -9.50 23.16 -7.45
N ASP A 243 -9.88 24.34 -6.97
CA ASP A 243 -8.96 25.42 -6.63
C ASP A 243 -8.66 25.32 -5.13
N PRO A 244 -7.43 24.95 -4.72
CA PRO A 244 -7.09 24.74 -3.31
C PRO A 244 -7.33 25.96 -2.40
N GLU A 245 -7.36 27.16 -2.97
CA GLU A 245 -7.62 28.40 -2.22
C GLU A 245 -9.11 28.63 -1.95
N ARG A 246 -10.01 27.97 -2.67
CA ARG A 246 -11.46 28.16 -2.57
C ARG A 246 -12.12 27.05 -1.76
N ARG A 247 -11.88 27.04 -0.45
CA ARG A 247 -12.49 26.09 0.48
C ARG A 247 -13.98 26.39 0.72
N ARG A 248 -14.78 25.34 0.99
CA ARG A 248 -16.24 25.46 1.19
C ARG A 248 -16.62 25.80 2.63
N GLY A 249 -15.77 25.48 3.60
CA GLY A 249 -16.01 25.72 5.02
C GLY A 249 -17.02 24.77 5.65
N ASP A 250 -17.22 23.58 5.06
CA ASP A 250 -18.15 22.57 5.54
C ASP A 250 -17.46 21.53 6.46
N LEU A 251 -18.22 20.51 6.89
CA LEU A 251 -17.71 19.42 7.72
C LEU A 251 -16.52 18.67 7.08
N ALA A 252 -16.52 18.50 5.75
CA ALA A 252 -15.42 17.81 5.07
C ALA A 252 -14.13 18.64 5.16
N ASP A 253 -14.23 19.97 5.11
CA ASP A 253 -13.10 20.86 5.33
C ASP A 253 -12.54 20.76 6.75
N GLU A 254 -13.40 20.74 7.77
CA GLU A 254 -12.98 20.58 9.17
C GLU A 254 -12.27 19.24 9.41
N LEU A 255 -12.86 18.14 8.94
CA LEU A 255 -12.30 16.81 9.08
C LEU A 255 -10.98 16.69 8.31
N ALA A 256 -10.89 17.28 7.12
CA ALA A 256 -9.66 17.31 6.34
C ALA A 256 -8.52 18.01 7.07
N ASP A 257 -8.76 19.16 7.71
CA ASP A 257 -7.74 19.86 8.48
C ASP A 257 -7.27 19.03 9.68
N ARG A 258 -8.18 18.29 10.32
CA ARG A 258 -7.84 17.39 11.43
C ARG A 258 -7.03 16.19 10.97
N LEU A 259 -7.44 15.51 9.89
CA LEU A 259 -6.73 14.37 9.32
C LEU A 259 -5.34 14.77 8.83
N THR A 260 -5.22 15.89 8.12
CA THR A 260 -3.94 16.40 7.63
C THR A 260 -3.00 16.75 8.78
N ARG A 261 -3.49 17.45 9.82
CA ARG A 261 -2.68 17.73 11.02
C ARG A 261 -2.24 16.46 11.73
N TRP A 262 -3.15 15.50 11.93
CA TRP A 262 -2.80 14.21 12.54
C TRP A 262 -1.74 13.47 11.70
N HIS A 263 -1.87 13.48 10.37
CA HIS A 263 -0.91 12.83 9.48
C HIS A 263 0.49 13.47 9.54
N LEU A 264 0.56 14.80 9.61
CA LEU A 264 1.82 15.54 9.58
C LEU A 264 2.51 15.64 10.94
N THR A 265 1.79 15.36 12.03
CA THR A 265 2.33 15.39 13.39
C THR A 265 3.45 14.36 13.54
N PRO A 266 4.69 14.77 13.90
CA PRO A 266 5.78 13.83 14.16
C PRO A 266 5.39 12.86 15.27
N ALA A 267 5.78 11.59 15.15
CA ALA A 267 5.78 10.71 16.32
C ALA A 267 6.79 11.26 17.35
N GLU A 268 6.34 11.50 18.58
CA GLU A 268 7.18 11.97 19.69
C GLU A 268 8.40 11.02 19.88
N PRO A 269 9.64 11.53 19.86
CA PRO A 269 10.81 10.71 20.09
C PRO A 269 10.83 10.20 21.53
N GLY A 270 10.65 8.89 21.72
CA GLY A 270 10.59 8.24 23.04
C GLY A 270 9.24 7.58 23.34
N PHE A 271 8.20 7.89 22.56
CA PHE A 271 7.06 7.00 22.39
C PHE A 271 7.46 6.03 21.28
N ASP A 272 7.59 4.75 21.61
CA ASP A 272 7.64 3.67 20.62
C ASP A 272 6.54 3.94 19.61
N GLY A 273 6.87 4.28 18.35
CA GLY A 273 6.02 4.92 17.32
C GLY A 273 4.72 4.20 16.94
N LYS A 274 3.91 3.86 17.93
CA LYS A 274 2.68 3.06 18.01
C LYS A 274 1.44 3.93 18.07
N GLY A 275 1.55 5.21 17.68
CA GLY A 275 0.37 5.98 17.34
C GLY A 275 -0.34 5.29 16.18
N THR A 276 -1.64 5.02 16.30
CA THR A 276 -2.41 4.53 15.16
C THR A 276 -2.29 5.58 14.05
N THR A 277 -1.78 5.19 12.88
CA THR A 277 -1.66 6.13 11.77
C THR A 277 -3.06 6.54 11.28
N VAL A 278 -3.18 7.74 10.71
CA VAL A 278 -4.43 8.21 10.09
C VAL A 278 -4.98 7.15 9.12
N ALA A 279 -4.14 6.60 8.25
CA ALA A 279 -4.53 5.54 7.32
C ALA A 279 -5.07 4.30 8.03
N ALA A 280 -4.44 3.86 9.13
CA ALA A 280 -4.91 2.72 9.89
C ALA A 280 -6.25 2.97 10.57
N ALA A 281 -6.44 4.14 11.16
CA ALA A 281 -7.71 4.53 11.78
C ALA A 281 -8.84 4.64 10.75
N LEU A 282 -8.57 5.25 9.60
CA LEU A 282 -9.52 5.34 8.50
C LEU A 282 -9.88 3.95 7.97
N ARG A 283 -8.91 3.06 7.79
CA ARG A 283 -9.17 1.67 7.37
C ARG A 283 -10.06 0.93 8.36
N ALA A 284 -9.76 1.05 9.66
CA ALA A 284 -10.55 0.43 10.72
C ALA A 284 -11.95 1.06 10.90
N ALA A 285 -12.16 2.28 10.42
CA ALA A 285 -13.47 2.92 10.35
C ALA A 285 -14.20 2.64 9.03
N SER A 286 -13.50 2.22 7.98
CA SER A 286 -14.09 2.08 6.65
C SER A 286 -14.96 0.83 6.52
N PRO A 287 -16.09 0.90 5.79
CA PRO A 287 -16.84 -0.29 5.43
C PRO A 287 -16.01 -1.19 4.49
N PRO A 288 -16.37 -2.49 4.37
CA PRO A 288 -15.75 -3.39 3.41
C PRO A 288 -15.93 -2.89 1.96
N PRO A 289 -15.04 -3.25 1.02
CA PRO A 289 -15.04 -2.71 -0.35
C PRO A 289 -16.40 -2.75 -1.06
N GLY A 290 -17.15 -3.84 -0.93
CA GLY A 290 -18.48 -3.99 -1.55
C GLY A 290 -19.58 -3.04 -1.06
N ARG A 291 -19.31 -2.24 -0.01
CA ARG A 291 -20.26 -1.26 0.55
C ARG A 291 -19.81 0.20 0.35
N ARG A 292 -18.86 0.46 -0.55
CA ARG A 292 -18.27 1.79 -0.81
C ARG A 292 -18.86 2.51 -2.04
N ALA A 293 -20.08 2.13 -2.44
CA ALA A 293 -20.74 2.68 -3.64
C ALA A 293 -21.30 4.10 -3.43
N ASP A 294 -21.66 4.47 -2.19
CA ASP A 294 -22.18 5.81 -1.86
C ASP A 294 -21.04 6.80 -1.59
N ASP A 295 -21.06 7.98 -2.22
CA ASP A 295 -20.01 8.99 -2.10
C ASP A 295 -19.80 9.50 -0.66
N GLY A 296 -20.79 9.38 0.23
CA GLY A 296 -20.65 9.73 1.64
C GLY A 296 -19.86 8.74 2.51
N TRP A 297 -19.43 7.58 1.98
CA TRP A 297 -18.82 6.51 2.79
C TRP A 297 -17.52 6.96 3.47
N LEU A 298 -16.71 7.76 2.78
CA LEU A 298 -15.39 8.15 3.26
C LEU A 298 -15.52 9.25 4.32
N LEU A 299 -16.41 10.21 4.12
CA LEU A 299 -16.73 11.25 5.11
C LEU A 299 -17.16 10.63 6.47
N ARG A 300 -18.11 9.70 6.46
CA ARG A 300 -18.54 8.97 7.67
C ARG A 300 -17.43 8.13 8.31
N SER A 301 -16.46 7.70 7.52
CA SER A 301 -15.31 6.93 8.01
C SER A 301 -14.28 7.85 8.68
N ALA A 302 -14.08 9.05 8.13
CA ALA A 302 -13.27 10.11 8.74
C ALA A 302 -13.86 10.58 10.08
N GLU A 303 -15.17 10.84 10.14
CA GLU A 303 -15.85 11.19 11.40
C GLU A 303 -15.65 10.12 12.47
N ARG A 304 -15.83 8.84 12.12
CA ARG A 304 -15.64 7.72 13.07
C ARG A 304 -14.18 7.54 13.48
N ALA A 305 -13.23 7.75 12.56
CA ALA A 305 -11.81 7.68 12.87
C ALA A 305 -11.40 8.77 13.86
N LEU A 306 -11.84 10.02 13.62
CA LEU A 306 -11.53 11.18 14.46
C LEU A 306 -12.34 11.21 15.77
N GLY A 307 -13.57 10.70 15.77
CA GLY A 307 -14.41 10.57 16.96
C GLY A 307 -13.90 9.53 17.96
N ARG A 308 -13.10 8.56 17.51
CA ARG A 308 -12.36 7.64 18.40
C ARG A 308 -11.18 8.33 19.10
N ASP A 309 -10.68 9.42 18.53
CA ASP A 309 -9.57 10.22 19.05
C ASP A 309 -10.08 11.37 19.95
N SER A 310 -11.31 11.84 19.73
CA SER A 310 -12.00 12.80 20.60
C SER A 310 -12.62 12.12 21.84
N ARG A 311 -11.86 11.96 22.93
CA ARG A 311 -12.46 11.80 24.27
C ARG A 311 -12.97 13.15 24.79
N PRO A 312 -14.27 13.31 25.14
CA PRO A 312 -14.73 14.40 25.97
C PRO A 312 -14.53 14.04 27.46
N GLY A 313 -14.27 15.07 28.28
CA GLY A 313 -14.13 14.98 29.73
C GLY A 313 -15.39 14.49 30.48
N PRO A 314 -15.30 14.38 31.82
CA PRO A 314 -16.28 13.68 32.63
C PRO A 314 -17.55 14.51 32.81
N ARG A 315 -18.70 13.95 32.45
CA ARG A 315 -20.00 14.32 33.05
C ARG A 315 -20.86 13.07 33.35
N PRO A 316 -21.70 13.12 34.39
CA PRO A 316 -22.34 11.98 35.03
C PRO A 316 -23.58 11.49 34.25
N GLY A 317 -23.89 10.20 34.34
CA GLY A 317 -24.98 9.52 33.59
C GLY A 317 -26.39 9.68 34.19
N PRO A 318 -27.34 8.72 34.03
CA PRO A 318 -27.41 7.58 33.11
C PRO A 318 -28.79 7.41 32.38
N GLY A 319 -28.85 6.54 31.35
CA GLY A 319 -30.09 5.98 30.77
C GLY A 319 -29.80 4.98 29.64
N PRO A 320 -30.29 3.71 29.68
CA PRO A 320 -29.64 2.60 28.98
C PRO A 320 -30.33 2.18 27.65
N ARG A 321 -29.52 1.94 26.62
CA ARG A 321 -29.79 0.89 25.61
C ARG A 321 -28.49 0.10 25.40
N GLU A 322 -28.56 -1.19 25.68
CA GLU A 322 -27.44 -2.13 25.60
C GLU A 322 -26.96 -2.32 24.15
N VAL A 323 -25.72 -1.90 23.91
CA VAL A 323 -24.89 -2.40 22.80
C VAL A 323 -23.96 -3.45 23.42
N PRO A 324 -23.80 -4.65 22.84
CA PRO A 324 -22.94 -5.70 23.41
C PRO A 324 -21.53 -5.15 23.62
N ARG A 325 -21.11 -5.04 24.87
CA ARG A 325 -19.77 -4.58 25.23
C ARG A 325 -18.76 -5.59 24.70
N ARG A 326 -17.77 -5.11 23.95
CA ARG A 326 -16.57 -5.90 23.65
C ARG A 326 -15.93 -6.31 24.98
N PRO A 327 -15.58 -7.59 25.17
CA PRO A 327 -14.95 -8.03 26.40
C PRO A 327 -13.62 -7.30 26.59
N ALA A 328 -13.34 -6.92 27.83
CA ALA A 328 -12.04 -6.36 28.20
C ALA A 328 -10.94 -7.37 27.87
N ASP A 329 -9.71 -6.91 27.65
CA ASP A 329 -8.60 -7.80 27.23
C ASP A 329 -8.37 -8.97 28.19
N ASP A 330 -8.53 -8.75 29.50
CA ASP A 330 -8.40 -9.79 30.50
C ASP A 330 -9.61 -10.75 30.52
N GLU A 331 -10.77 -10.33 30.02
CA GLU A 331 -11.94 -11.18 29.79
C GLU A 331 -11.77 -12.02 28.51
N LEU A 332 -11.18 -11.44 27.46
CA LEU A 332 -10.81 -12.15 26.24
C LEU A 332 -9.78 -13.25 26.50
N LEU A 333 -8.73 -12.96 27.28
CA LEU A 333 -7.75 -13.95 27.70
C LEU A 333 -8.37 -15.03 28.60
N ARG A 334 -9.30 -14.65 29.50
CA ARG A 334 -10.05 -15.62 30.30
C ARG A 334 -10.94 -16.51 29.44
N ALA A 335 -11.60 -15.97 28.42
CA ALA A 335 -12.43 -16.72 27.49
C ALA A 335 -11.59 -17.71 26.67
N LEU A 336 -10.42 -17.31 26.18
CA LEU A 336 -9.47 -18.22 25.52
C LEU A 336 -8.92 -19.30 26.49
N GLY A 337 -8.79 -18.95 27.77
CA GLY A 337 -8.34 -19.85 28.83
C GLY A 337 -9.34 -20.94 29.24
N ARG A 338 -10.66 -20.76 29.00
CA ARG A 338 -11.71 -21.71 29.44
C ARG A 338 -11.67 -23.03 28.68
N ARG A 339 -11.48 -24.15 29.37
CA ARG A 339 -11.37 -25.48 28.73
C ARG A 339 -12.54 -25.84 27.81
N ASP A 340 -13.72 -25.31 28.11
CA ASP A 340 -14.98 -25.62 27.43
C ASP A 340 -15.39 -24.56 26.40
N THR A 341 -14.47 -23.71 25.92
CA THR A 341 -14.78 -22.74 24.86
C THR A 341 -15.22 -23.47 23.60
N PRO A 342 -16.44 -23.21 23.08
CA PRO A 342 -16.93 -23.86 21.87
C PRO A 342 -15.95 -23.71 20.71
N ALA A 343 -15.75 -24.78 19.93
CA ALA A 343 -14.82 -24.79 18.81
C ALA A 343 -15.17 -23.73 17.74
N GLU A 344 -16.45 -23.38 17.63
CA GLU A 344 -16.98 -22.33 16.74
C GLU A 344 -16.62 -20.90 17.17
N ASP A 345 -16.43 -20.66 18.46
CA ASP A 345 -16.08 -19.34 19.01
C ASP A 345 -14.57 -19.09 19.00
N LEU A 346 -13.78 -20.16 18.98
CA LEU A 346 -12.33 -20.10 19.06
C LEU A 346 -11.68 -19.28 17.93
N PRO A 347 -12.08 -19.42 16.64
CA PRO A 347 -11.59 -18.55 15.55
C PRO A 347 -11.85 -17.07 15.80
N THR A 348 -13.04 -16.73 16.28
CA THR A 348 -13.45 -15.34 16.54
C THR A 348 -12.66 -14.74 17.70
N LEU A 349 -12.48 -15.49 18.80
CA LEU A 349 -11.69 -15.05 19.94
C LEU A 349 -10.20 -14.92 19.60
N LEU A 350 -9.66 -15.84 18.80
CA LEU A 350 -8.28 -15.77 18.31
C LEU A 350 -8.07 -14.58 17.37
N ALA A 351 -9.00 -14.31 16.46
CA ALA A 351 -8.94 -13.15 15.57
C ALA A 351 -9.01 -11.83 16.35
N GLU A 352 -9.86 -11.76 17.38
CA GLU A 352 -9.96 -10.57 18.25
C GLU A 352 -8.68 -10.39 19.10
N ALA A 353 -8.08 -11.47 19.60
CA ALA A 353 -6.83 -11.39 20.35
C ALA A 353 -5.64 -11.01 19.45
N ASP A 354 -5.54 -11.60 18.24
CA ASP A 354 -4.54 -11.26 17.23
C ASP A 354 -4.63 -9.78 16.82
N ALA A 355 -5.85 -9.25 16.68
CA ALA A 355 -6.08 -7.84 16.36
C ALA A 355 -5.64 -6.87 17.48
N ARG A 356 -5.63 -7.32 18.75
CA ARG A 356 -5.27 -6.50 19.91
C ARG A 356 -3.85 -6.74 20.42
N LEU A 357 -3.18 -7.79 19.92
CA LEU A 357 -1.92 -8.29 20.43
C LEU A 357 -0.83 -7.21 20.50
N ASP A 358 -0.70 -6.37 19.48
CA ASP A 358 0.36 -5.35 19.41
C ASP A 358 0.17 -4.22 20.45
N GLY A 359 -1.08 -4.00 20.89
CA GLY A 359 -1.44 -3.02 21.92
C GLY A 359 -1.34 -3.54 23.35
N TRP A 360 -1.10 -4.84 23.53
CA TRP A 360 -0.95 -5.43 24.85
C TRP A 360 0.43 -5.15 25.45
N PRO A 361 0.53 -4.91 26.77
CA PRO A 361 1.82 -4.84 27.44
C PRO A 361 2.54 -6.20 27.34
N ALA A 362 3.87 -6.19 27.46
CA ALA A 362 4.70 -7.39 27.30
C ALA A 362 4.22 -8.57 28.17
N SER A 363 3.84 -8.30 29.41
CA SER A 363 3.29 -9.29 30.35
C SER A 363 1.98 -9.94 29.88
N ARG A 364 1.15 -9.22 29.12
CA ARG A 364 -0.11 -9.73 28.58
C ARG A 364 0.11 -10.48 27.26
N GLN A 365 1.03 -10.02 26.43
CA GLN A 365 1.47 -10.74 25.23
C GLN A 365 2.11 -12.08 25.61
N GLU A 366 2.88 -12.11 26.68
CA GLU A 366 3.45 -13.33 27.27
C GLU A 366 2.36 -14.28 27.75
N ARG A 367 1.39 -13.80 28.54
CA ARG A 367 0.22 -14.61 28.96
C ARG A 367 -0.56 -15.18 27.76
N PHE A 368 -0.71 -14.42 26.69
CA PHE A 368 -1.35 -14.91 25.48
C PHE A 368 -0.53 -15.98 24.76
N CYS A 369 0.79 -15.79 24.65
CA CYS A 369 1.68 -16.81 24.10
C CYS A 369 1.60 -18.12 24.90
N VAL A 370 1.64 -18.02 26.24
CA VAL A 370 1.43 -19.17 27.14
C VAL A 370 0.09 -19.85 26.82
N LEU A 371 -1.01 -19.11 26.71
CA LEU A 371 -2.32 -19.67 26.37
C LEU A 371 -2.33 -20.37 25.00
N VAL A 372 -1.73 -19.76 23.97
CA VAL A 372 -1.65 -20.34 22.62
C VAL A 372 -0.90 -21.67 22.63
N LEU A 373 0.22 -21.74 23.37
CA LEU A 373 1.06 -22.93 23.47
C LEU A 373 0.42 -24.01 24.36
N GLU A 374 -0.03 -23.67 25.57
CA GLU A 374 -0.58 -24.64 26.53
C GLU A 374 -1.92 -25.24 26.07
N ARG A 375 -2.75 -24.43 25.41
CA ARG A 375 -4.05 -24.89 24.90
C ARG A 375 -3.94 -25.51 23.51
N ARG A 376 -2.72 -25.60 22.96
CA ARG A 376 -2.43 -26.21 21.66
C ARG A 376 -3.31 -25.61 20.55
N LEU A 377 -3.53 -24.29 20.61
CA LEU A 377 -4.55 -23.62 19.78
C LEU A 377 -4.27 -23.75 18.28
N PHE A 378 -3.00 -23.94 17.90
CA PHE A 378 -2.60 -24.29 16.53
C PHE A 378 -3.24 -25.60 16.04
N LEU A 379 -3.23 -26.64 16.87
CA LEU A 379 -3.78 -27.95 16.53
C LEU A 379 -5.31 -27.95 16.61
N ALA A 380 -5.87 -27.28 17.63
CA ALA A 380 -7.32 -27.15 17.78
C ALA A 380 -7.96 -26.36 16.62
N HIS A 381 -7.30 -25.29 16.15
CA HIS A 381 -7.79 -24.48 15.04
C HIS A 381 -7.69 -25.23 13.71
N LEU A 382 -6.61 -25.98 13.47
CA LEU A 382 -6.47 -26.80 12.27
C LEU A 382 -7.53 -27.91 12.16
N ALA A 383 -8.09 -28.39 13.29
CA ALA A 383 -9.09 -29.45 13.30
C ALA A 383 -10.54 -29.02 12.98
N ALA A 384 -10.87 -27.72 12.99
CA ALA A 384 -12.25 -27.25 13.12
C ALA A 384 -12.89 -26.63 11.84
N GLY A 385 -13.00 -27.30 10.66
CA GLY A 385 -13.58 -26.82 9.35
C GLY A 385 -12.60 -26.62 8.13
N GLU A 386 -12.83 -25.66 7.21
CA GLU A 386 -12.12 -25.49 5.91
C GLU A 386 -10.58 -25.19 5.97
N PRO A 387 -9.73 -25.71 5.05
CA PRO A 387 -8.28 -25.83 5.25
C PRO A 387 -7.44 -24.57 4.93
N ASP A 388 -7.75 -23.83 3.86
CA ASP A 388 -6.84 -22.84 3.27
C ASP A 388 -6.74 -21.55 4.10
N ASP A 389 -7.86 -21.02 4.58
CA ASP A 389 -7.90 -19.81 5.40
C ASP A 389 -7.23 -19.99 6.77
N ARG A 390 -7.04 -21.24 7.21
CA ARG A 390 -6.49 -21.56 8.53
C ARG A 390 -5.00 -21.68 8.58
N ALA A 391 -4.40 -22.25 7.54
CA ALA A 391 -2.96 -22.30 7.45
C ALA A 391 -2.40 -20.87 7.53
N ALA A 392 -3.04 -19.92 6.83
CA ALA A 392 -2.72 -18.49 6.89
C ALA A 392 -2.92 -17.89 8.30
N GLN A 393 -4.04 -18.16 8.98
CA GLN A 393 -4.32 -17.62 10.32
C GLN A 393 -3.38 -18.18 11.40
N VAL A 394 -3.11 -19.50 11.38
CA VAL A 394 -2.21 -20.16 12.31
C VAL A 394 -0.78 -19.70 12.12
N THR A 395 -0.33 -19.58 10.87
CA THR A 395 0.99 -19.01 10.53
C THR A 395 1.13 -17.59 11.03
N ARG A 396 0.09 -16.76 10.84
CA ARG A 396 0.06 -15.38 11.34
C ARG A 396 0.13 -15.34 12.86
N LEU A 397 -0.64 -16.18 13.55
CA LEU A 397 -0.63 -16.30 15.01
C LEU A 397 0.75 -16.73 15.54
N TYR A 398 1.40 -17.71 14.92
CA TYR A 398 2.76 -18.13 15.30
C TYR A 398 3.76 -16.97 15.15
N ARG A 399 3.78 -16.31 13.98
CA ARG A 399 4.70 -15.21 13.69
C ARG A 399 4.56 -14.05 14.67
N ARG A 400 3.33 -13.74 15.09
CA ARG A 400 3.04 -12.57 15.92
C ARG A 400 3.09 -12.85 17.42
N ALA A 401 2.52 -13.97 17.87
CA ALA A 401 2.36 -14.27 19.28
C ALA A 401 3.47 -15.14 19.86
N VAL A 402 4.00 -16.10 19.08
CA VAL A 402 4.90 -17.13 19.59
C VAL A 402 6.36 -16.88 19.22
N ARG A 403 6.66 -16.48 17.97
CA ARG A 403 8.04 -16.32 17.47
C ARG A 403 8.91 -15.42 18.35
N ARG A 404 8.33 -14.33 18.85
CA ARG A 404 8.97 -13.36 19.77
C ARG A 404 9.46 -13.95 21.09
N PHE A 405 8.88 -15.06 21.53
CA PHE A 405 9.22 -15.75 22.76
C PHE A 405 9.83 -17.13 22.49
N ALA A 406 10.04 -17.52 21.22
CA ALA A 406 10.44 -18.88 20.87
C ALA A 406 11.80 -19.31 21.46
N SER A 407 12.67 -18.34 21.76
CA SER A 407 13.96 -18.54 22.43
C SER A 407 13.87 -18.59 23.96
N GLU A 408 12.73 -18.24 24.56
CA GLU A 408 12.54 -18.29 26.01
C GLU A 408 12.44 -19.75 26.49
N PRO A 409 13.08 -20.14 27.61
CA PRO A 409 13.12 -21.53 28.06
C PRO A 409 11.74 -22.18 28.21
N TRP A 410 10.76 -21.45 28.73
CA TRP A 410 9.40 -21.94 28.94
C TRP A 410 8.64 -22.15 27.62
N ALA A 411 8.86 -21.32 26.61
CA ALA A 411 8.19 -21.42 25.32
C ALA A 411 8.86 -22.50 24.46
N ALA A 412 10.19 -22.55 24.48
CA ALA A 412 10.98 -23.59 23.84
C ALA A 412 10.56 -24.98 24.31
N ASP A 413 10.39 -25.18 25.62
CA ASP A 413 9.92 -26.45 26.18
C ASP A 413 8.56 -26.89 25.64
N ARG A 414 7.61 -25.96 25.52
CA ARG A 414 6.31 -26.26 24.91
C ARG A 414 6.44 -26.55 23.40
N LEU A 415 7.26 -25.79 22.68
CA LEU A 415 7.51 -26.01 21.24
C LEU A 415 8.17 -27.36 20.94
N ARG A 416 9.05 -27.87 21.83
CA ARG A 416 9.61 -29.24 21.73
C ARG A 416 8.53 -30.31 21.68
N THR A 417 7.38 -30.06 22.31
CA THR A 417 6.26 -31.01 22.33
C THR A 417 5.32 -30.81 21.14
N LEU A 418 5.05 -29.55 20.77
CA LEU A 418 4.03 -29.21 19.78
C LEU A 418 4.47 -29.39 18.33
N LEU A 419 5.70 -29.01 17.98
CA LEU A 419 6.17 -29.08 16.60
C LEU A 419 6.26 -30.52 16.07
N PRO A 420 6.74 -31.52 16.83
CA PRO A 420 6.65 -32.92 16.42
C PRO A 420 5.24 -33.40 16.14
N GLN A 421 4.26 -32.94 16.92
CA GLN A 421 2.85 -33.33 16.72
C GLN A 421 2.27 -32.68 15.47
N LEU A 422 2.63 -31.43 15.20
CA LEU A 422 2.26 -30.74 13.96
C LEU A 422 2.92 -31.40 12.74
N TRP A 423 4.16 -31.87 12.87
CA TRP A 423 4.84 -32.68 11.87
C TRP A 423 4.08 -33.97 11.59
N LEU A 424 3.73 -34.75 12.62
CA LEU A 424 2.96 -35.98 12.44
C LEU A 424 1.58 -35.73 11.81
N ALA A 425 0.91 -34.63 12.17
CA ALA A 425 -0.36 -34.23 11.56
C ALA A 425 -0.20 -33.78 10.09
N SER A 426 0.99 -33.37 9.67
CA SER A 426 1.27 -32.92 8.30
C SER A 426 1.24 -34.04 7.27
N ASP A 427 1.32 -35.30 7.69
CA ASP A 427 1.18 -36.45 6.79
C ASP A 427 -0.26 -36.59 6.31
N THR A 428 -1.23 -36.33 7.19
CA THR A 428 -2.66 -36.49 6.92
C THR A 428 -3.39 -35.16 6.65
N SER A 429 -2.76 -34.01 6.87
CA SER A 429 -3.36 -32.69 6.69
C SER A 429 -2.48 -31.75 5.85
N PRO A 430 -2.91 -31.38 4.62
CA PRO A 430 -2.22 -30.39 3.79
C PRO A 430 -2.04 -29.04 4.49
N ALA A 431 -3.03 -28.60 5.26
CA ALA A 431 -2.97 -27.35 6.02
C ALA A 431 -1.90 -27.40 7.13
N ALA A 432 -1.76 -28.54 7.83
CA ALA A 432 -0.71 -28.70 8.83
C ALA A 432 0.69 -28.70 8.20
N ARG A 433 0.83 -29.27 6.99
CA ARG A 433 2.07 -29.24 6.21
C ARG A 433 2.44 -27.83 5.77
N GLU A 434 1.47 -27.04 5.34
CA GLU A 434 1.68 -25.64 4.96
C GLU A 434 2.11 -24.79 6.15
N VAL A 435 1.41 -24.89 7.28
CA VAL A 435 1.79 -24.20 8.53
C VAL A 435 3.21 -24.57 8.93
N LEU A 436 3.55 -25.85 8.91
CA LEU A 436 4.87 -26.32 9.32
C LEU A 436 5.97 -25.76 8.40
N ARG A 437 5.73 -25.71 7.09
CA ARG A 437 6.65 -25.09 6.13
C ARG A 437 6.86 -23.61 6.44
N GLU A 438 5.79 -22.89 6.74
CA GLU A 438 5.85 -21.45 7.03
C GLU A 438 6.47 -21.13 8.40
N ILE A 439 6.29 -22.01 9.39
CA ILE A 439 6.92 -21.92 10.72
C ILE A 439 8.43 -22.20 10.63
N LEU A 440 8.83 -23.19 9.84
CA LEU A 440 10.23 -23.63 9.69
C LEU A 440 11.01 -22.91 8.57
N GLY A 441 10.38 -21.96 7.87
CA GLY A 441 11.00 -21.11 6.85
C GLY A 441 12.04 -20.13 7.43
N ASP A 442 12.35 -19.04 6.73
CA ASP A 442 13.53 -18.21 7.03
C ASP A 442 13.63 -17.71 8.49
N ARG A 443 14.68 -18.20 9.17
CA ARG A 443 15.12 -17.89 10.55
C ARG A 443 14.02 -18.10 11.62
N PRO A 444 13.64 -19.35 11.94
CA PRO A 444 12.46 -19.62 12.75
C PRO A 444 12.61 -19.26 14.25
N GLY A 445 13.82 -18.88 14.69
CA GLY A 445 14.09 -18.45 16.06
C GLY A 445 13.99 -19.58 17.09
N LEU A 446 14.01 -20.85 16.63
CA LEU A 446 13.92 -22.03 17.47
C LEU A 446 15.30 -22.38 18.05
N PRO A 447 15.40 -22.64 19.37
CA PRO A 447 16.60 -23.19 19.99
C PRO A 447 17.00 -24.55 19.39
N GLU A 448 18.29 -24.88 19.50
CA GLU A 448 18.87 -26.11 18.95
C GLU A 448 18.19 -27.38 19.46
N ASP A 449 17.81 -27.42 20.73
CA ASP A 449 17.14 -28.58 21.32
C ASP A 449 15.72 -28.83 20.75
N VAL A 450 15.00 -27.78 20.34
CA VAL A 450 13.72 -27.89 19.61
C VAL A 450 13.94 -28.52 18.25
N TRP A 451 15.00 -28.10 17.55
CA TRP A 451 15.39 -28.69 16.26
C TRP A 451 15.75 -30.16 16.38
N VAL A 452 16.52 -30.55 17.40
CA VAL A 452 16.91 -31.94 17.62
C VAL A 452 15.68 -32.84 17.81
N VAL A 453 14.69 -32.39 18.59
CA VAL A 453 13.46 -33.18 18.82
C VAL A 453 12.60 -33.27 17.55
N LEU A 454 12.45 -32.17 16.81
CA LEU A 454 11.71 -32.15 15.56
C LEU A 454 12.36 -33.04 14.49
N PHE A 455 13.69 -32.98 14.36
CA PHE A 455 14.44 -33.82 13.42
C PHE A 455 14.28 -35.31 13.74
N ARG A 456 14.32 -35.69 15.03
CA ARG A 456 14.06 -37.07 15.46
C ARG A 456 12.63 -37.53 15.12
N ALA A 457 11.64 -36.64 15.21
CA ALA A 457 10.28 -36.98 14.81
C ALA A 457 10.17 -37.18 13.29
N ALA A 458 10.86 -36.36 12.49
CA ALA A 458 10.85 -36.43 11.03
C ALA A 458 11.62 -37.63 10.45
N THR A 459 12.57 -38.20 11.20
CA THR A 459 13.44 -39.29 10.74
C THR A 459 13.07 -40.66 11.33
N ARG A 460 12.02 -40.75 12.14
CA ARG A 460 11.52 -42.04 12.63
C ARG A 460 10.91 -42.84 11.47
N PRO A 461 11.30 -44.11 11.27
CA PRO A 461 10.64 -44.96 10.30
C PRO A 461 9.17 -45.18 10.72
N PRO A 462 8.22 -45.26 9.76
CA PRO A 462 6.83 -45.54 10.07
C PRO A 462 6.75 -46.88 10.82
N SER A 463 6.08 -46.89 11.96
CA SER A 463 5.88 -48.12 12.73
C SER A 463 5.06 -49.10 11.89
N PRO A 464 5.46 -50.39 11.79
CA PRO A 464 4.64 -51.39 11.12
C PRO A 464 3.32 -51.52 11.88
N THR A 465 2.21 -51.21 11.21
CA THR A 465 0.86 -51.38 11.75
C THR A 465 0.53 -52.87 11.88
N PRO A 466 -0.09 -53.31 13.00
CA PRO A 466 -0.51 -54.70 13.22
C PRO A 466 -1.66 -55.16 12.30
#